data_AF-A0A8I2ZV38-F1
#
_entry.id   AF-A0A8I2ZV38-F1
#
_cell.length_a   1.000
_cell.length_b   1.000
_cell.length_c   1.000
_cell.angle_alpha   90.00
_cell.angle_beta   90.00
_cell.angle_gamma   90.00
#
_symmetry.space_group_name_H-M   'P 1'
#
loop_
_entity.id
_entity.type
_entity.pdbx_description
1 polymer ?
#
loop_
_entity_poly.entity_id
_entity_poly.type
_entity_poly.pdbx_seq_one_letter_code
_entity_poly.pdbx_strand_id
1 'polypeptide(L)'
;MRDLQEVPILTAVLQNLELRGIQLSDDDDDEAAGSRTHTYDAPENLTPSASLFASLSIGTRHASILANLSDNKGAYNKRIRVGRGASSGKGKTSGRGHKGQGQHGKVKPWFQGGQTPLVVQRGTKGFENRRAPVMSKINLDKLQQWIDAGRIDPTKRITVKELVESNLVGTIKDGVKILGGGKEALRQPIDILVSRASASAIQAIESTGGKVLARYYTKTAIRGIVKGTTENSDKPLPQGKEHVESILAAARTTRFLRRLPDPTSRREIEYYRDPAHRGYLSHLLKPGESPSLYFKVPTEKVGTFKKEKTKKEVKATAALW
;
A
#
# COMPACT_ATOMS: atom_id res chain seq x y z
N MET A 1 -22.13 -13.08 -45.71
CA MET A 1 -23.05 -14.10 -45.16
C MET A 1 -22.66 -14.28 -43.70
N ARG A 2 -23.56 -13.90 -42.77
CA ARG A 2 -23.45 -13.90 -41.29
C ARG A 2 -22.61 -12.76 -40.72
N ASP A 3 -23.20 -11.61 -40.40
CA ASP A 3 -24.03 -11.28 -39.21
C ASP A 3 -23.23 -11.31 -37.90
N LEU A 4 -22.88 -10.11 -37.42
CA LEU A 4 -22.57 -9.85 -36.01
C LEU A 4 -23.44 -8.70 -35.55
N GLN A 5 -24.31 -9.02 -34.60
CA GLN A 5 -25.32 -8.17 -33.98
C GLN A 5 -24.67 -7.13 -33.07
N GLU A 6 -25.11 -5.88 -33.19
CA GLU A 6 -24.80 -4.78 -32.28
C GLU A 6 -25.74 -4.79 -31.05
N VAL A 7 -25.18 -4.44 -29.89
CA VAL A 7 -25.84 -4.39 -28.58
C VAL A 7 -26.38 -2.97 -28.32
N PRO A 8 -27.66 -2.76 -27.98
CA PRO A 8 -28.25 -1.42 -27.82
C PRO A 8 -28.14 -0.94 -26.36
N ILE A 9 -27.19 -0.05 -26.06
CA ILE A 9 -27.08 0.60 -24.73
C ILE A 9 -27.15 2.14 -24.83
N LEU A 10 -27.15 2.71 -26.04
CA LEU A 10 -27.10 4.17 -26.22
C LEU A 10 -28.46 4.86 -26.36
N THR A 11 -29.57 4.13 -26.37
CA THR A 11 -30.91 4.72 -26.60
C THR A 11 -31.66 5.13 -25.33
N ALA A 12 -31.12 4.90 -24.14
CA ALA A 12 -31.83 5.13 -22.87
C ALA A 12 -31.47 6.43 -22.13
N VAL A 13 -30.49 7.22 -22.60
CA VAL A 13 -30.02 8.42 -21.88
C VAL A 13 -30.67 9.72 -22.38
N LEU A 14 -31.27 9.72 -23.58
CA LEU A 14 -31.81 10.92 -24.22
C LEU A 14 -33.30 11.22 -23.94
N GLN A 15 -33.96 10.45 -23.06
CA GLN A 15 -35.39 10.67 -22.74
C GLN A 15 -35.67 11.26 -21.35
N ASN A 16 -34.66 11.61 -20.56
CA ASN A 16 -34.86 11.99 -19.15
C ASN A 16 -34.53 13.45 -18.79
N LEU A 17 -34.47 14.36 -19.78
CA LEU A 17 -34.08 15.76 -19.52
C LEU A 17 -35.09 16.83 -20.00
N GLU A 18 -36.29 16.45 -20.47
CA GLU A 18 -37.31 17.41 -20.94
C GLU A 18 -38.43 17.75 -19.93
N LEU A 19 -38.33 17.33 -18.67
CA LEU A 19 -39.35 17.67 -17.66
C LEU A 19 -38.72 18.26 -16.42
N ARG A 20 -38.55 19.59 -16.42
CA ARG A 20 -38.73 20.50 -15.28
C ARG A 20 -38.42 21.93 -15.71
N GLY A 21 -39.44 22.61 -16.23
CA GLY A 21 -39.45 24.06 -16.26
C GLY A 21 -39.63 24.62 -14.85
N ILE A 22 -38.77 25.57 -14.46
CA ILE A 22 -39.02 26.52 -13.37
C ILE A 22 -38.45 27.86 -13.83
N GLN A 23 -39.32 28.87 -13.80
CA GLN A 23 -39.10 30.27 -14.15
C GLN A 23 -38.09 30.94 -13.21
N LEU A 24 -37.25 31.81 -13.75
CA LEU A 24 -36.67 32.92 -13.00
C LEU A 24 -36.73 34.16 -13.89
N SER A 25 -37.45 35.17 -13.38
CA SER A 25 -37.59 36.52 -13.90
C SER A 25 -36.29 37.30 -13.66
N ASP A 26 -35.78 37.97 -14.69
CA ASP A 26 -34.88 39.12 -14.54
C ASP A 26 -35.48 40.26 -15.37
N ASP A 27 -36.06 41.23 -14.66
CA ASP A 27 -36.20 42.61 -15.11
C ASP A 27 -34.78 43.23 -15.14
N ASP A 28 -34.44 43.97 -16.19
CA ASP A 28 -33.70 45.23 -16.10
C ASP A 28 -33.58 45.86 -17.50
N ASP A 29 -33.99 47.13 -17.55
CA ASP A 29 -33.94 48.06 -18.67
C ASP A 29 -32.51 48.31 -19.17
N ASP A 30 -32.32 48.53 -20.49
CA ASP A 30 -31.64 49.74 -21.02
C ASP A 30 -31.45 49.74 -22.55
N GLU A 31 -31.67 50.94 -23.11
CA GLU A 31 -31.17 51.49 -24.39
C GLU A 31 -31.60 50.92 -25.76
N ALA A 32 -32.73 51.44 -26.25
CA ALA A 32 -33.06 51.48 -27.67
C ALA A 32 -32.36 52.67 -28.37
N ALA A 33 -31.26 52.40 -29.08
CA ALA A 33 -30.73 53.27 -30.13
C ALA A 33 -31.10 52.68 -31.50
N GLY A 34 -31.91 53.43 -32.26
CA GLY A 34 -32.51 52.98 -33.51
C GLY A 34 -31.49 52.74 -34.63
N SER A 35 -31.81 51.77 -35.49
CA SER A 35 -31.31 51.78 -36.86
C SER A 35 -32.34 51.16 -37.82
N ARG A 36 -32.51 51.87 -38.93
CA ARG A 36 -33.56 51.76 -39.95
C ARG A 36 -33.50 50.42 -40.68
N THR A 37 -34.69 49.84 -40.90
CA THR A 37 -34.93 48.77 -41.87
C THR A 37 -34.72 49.29 -43.29
N HIS A 38 -33.75 48.73 -44.01
CA HIS A 38 -33.71 48.75 -45.48
C HIS A 38 -33.92 47.32 -45.97
N THR A 39 -35.13 47.05 -46.44
CA THR A 39 -35.47 45.89 -47.25
C THR A 39 -34.86 46.08 -48.64
N TYR A 40 -34.04 45.12 -49.09
CA TYR A 40 -33.67 45.00 -50.49
C TYR A 40 -34.24 43.68 -51.03
N ASP A 41 -35.16 43.83 -51.98
CA ASP A 41 -35.68 42.77 -52.83
C ASP A 41 -34.55 42.12 -53.64
N ALA A 42 -34.63 40.79 -53.75
CA ALA A 42 -33.77 39.99 -54.59
C ALA A 42 -34.22 40.06 -56.06
N PRO A 43 -33.31 40.23 -57.03
CA PRO A 43 -33.57 39.80 -58.39
C PRO A 43 -33.01 38.40 -58.62
N GLU A 44 -33.94 37.49 -58.86
CA GLU A 44 -33.73 36.23 -59.57
C GLU A 44 -33.04 36.49 -60.91
N ASN A 45 -32.05 35.67 -61.27
CA ASN A 45 -31.76 35.16 -62.62
C ASN A 45 -30.34 34.55 -62.66
N LEU A 46 -30.27 33.24 -62.45
CA LEU A 46 -29.08 32.41 -62.68
C LEU A 46 -28.94 32.11 -64.17
N THR A 47 -27.85 32.54 -64.80
CA THR A 47 -27.40 32.06 -66.11
C THR A 47 -26.33 30.96 -65.93
N PRO A 48 -26.32 29.89 -66.76
CA PRO A 48 -25.51 28.69 -66.53
C PRO A 48 -24.11 28.82 -67.16
N SER A 49 -23.41 29.93 -66.95
CA SER A 49 -22.05 30.16 -67.44
C SER A 49 -21.00 30.26 -66.32
N ALA A 50 -21.40 30.03 -65.07
CA ALA A 50 -20.51 29.99 -63.90
C ALA A 50 -19.92 28.59 -63.61
N SER A 51 -20.06 27.62 -64.53
CA SER A 51 -19.67 26.22 -64.31
C SER A 51 -18.29 25.83 -64.85
N LEU A 52 -17.52 26.75 -65.44
CA LEU A 52 -16.20 26.45 -66.05
C LEU A 52 -14.99 27.15 -65.42
N PHE A 53 -15.19 27.91 -64.32
CA PHE A 53 -14.09 28.43 -63.49
C PHE A 53 -14.02 27.81 -62.08
N ALA A 54 -14.93 26.90 -61.75
CA ALA A 54 -14.97 26.22 -60.45
C ALA A 54 -14.01 25.01 -60.35
N SER A 55 -13.18 24.76 -61.38
CA SER A 55 -12.20 23.66 -61.40
C SER A 55 -10.76 24.10 -61.15
N LEU A 56 -10.53 25.37 -60.78
CA LEU A 56 -9.23 25.79 -60.24
C LEU A 56 -9.13 25.27 -58.80
N SER A 57 -8.68 24.03 -58.67
CA SER A 57 -8.23 23.33 -57.47
C SER A 57 -8.03 24.24 -56.25
N ILE A 58 -9.09 24.46 -55.48
CA ILE A 58 -8.97 24.88 -54.09
C ILE A 58 -8.44 23.63 -53.39
N GLY A 59 -7.12 23.48 -53.41
CA GLY A 59 -6.44 22.48 -52.60
C GLY A 59 -6.82 22.77 -51.15
N THR A 60 -7.78 22.01 -50.61
CA THR A 60 -8.10 22.06 -49.19
C THR A 60 -6.86 21.58 -48.47
N ARG A 61 -6.04 22.52 -47.99
CA ARG A 61 -4.97 22.21 -47.06
C ARG A 61 -5.65 21.66 -45.82
N HIS A 62 -5.64 20.35 -45.65
CA HIS A 62 -6.10 19.73 -44.42
C HIS A 62 -5.24 20.32 -43.29
N ALA A 63 -5.87 21.06 -42.38
CA ALA A 63 -5.17 21.61 -41.23
C ALA A 63 -4.53 20.46 -40.46
N SER A 64 -3.29 20.65 -40.01
CA SER A 64 -2.60 19.58 -39.28
C SER A 64 -3.30 19.37 -37.93
N ILE A 65 -3.58 18.11 -37.59
CA ILE A 65 -4.15 17.73 -36.29
C ILE A 65 -3.24 18.19 -35.13
N LEU A 66 -1.92 18.23 -35.38
CA LEU A 66 -0.93 18.75 -34.45
C LEU A 66 -1.21 20.19 -34.01
N ALA A 67 -1.85 21.01 -34.84
CA ALA A 67 -2.18 22.40 -34.50
C ALA A 67 -3.45 22.54 -33.64
N ASN A 68 -4.22 21.47 -33.41
CA ASN A 68 -5.47 21.50 -32.67
C ASN A 68 -5.47 20.58 -31.43
N LEU A 69 -4.28 20.19 -30.96
CA LEU A 69 -4.14 19.45 -29.72
C LEU A 69 -4.24 20.42 -28.54
N SER A 70 -5.17 20.15 -27.63
CA SER A 70 -5.29 20.83 -26.34
C SER A 70 -5.51 19.81 -25.24
N ASP A 71 -5.08 20.15 -24.02
CA ASP A 71 -5.30 19.29 -22.86
C ASP A 71 -6.76 19.41 -22.37
N ASN A 72 -7.16 18.50 -21.48
CA ASN A 72 -8.50 18.50 -20.89
C ASN A 72 -8.81 19.83 -20.21
N LYS A 73 -10.04 20.32 -20.38
CA LYS A 73 -10.51 21.55 -19.72
C LYS A 73 -10.36 21.40 -18.20
N GLY A 74 -9.58 22.28 -17.58
CA GLY A 74 -9.25 22.24 -16.14
C GLY A 74 -7.86 21.71 -15.81
N ALA A 75 -7.14 21.13 -16.76
CA ALA A 75 -5.72 20.79 -16.58
C ALA A 75 -4.86 22.05 -16.39
N TYR A 76 -5.22 23.15 -17.06
CA TYR A 76 -4.56 24.44 -16.94
C TYR A 76 -5.33 25.41 -16.06
N ASN A 77 -4.62 25.97 -15.07
CA ASN A 77 -5.10 27.07 -14.25
C ASN A 77 -4.42 28.39 -14.66
N LYS A 78 -5.15 29.49 -14.55
CA LYS A 78 -4.64 30.83 -14.88
C LYS A 78 -3.44 31.18 -14.01
N ARG A 79 -2.27 31.38 -14.63
CA ARG A 79 -1.07 31.85 -13.92
C ARG A 79 -1.25 33.30 -13.48
N ILE A 80 -1.08 33.55 -12.18
CA ILE A 80 -1.10 34.92 -11.63
C ILE A 80 0.26 35.57 -11.87
N ARG A 81 0.29 36.62 -12.68
CA ARG A 81 1.47 37.47 -12.91
C ARG A 81 1.36 38.74 -12.07
N VAL A 82 2.15 38.81 -11.00
CA VAL A 82 2.12 39.95 -10.07
C VAL A 82 2.83 41.17 -10.65
N GLY A 83 2.44 42.37 -10.22
CA GLY A 83 3.06 43.64 -10.63
C GLY A 83 2.76 44.04 -12.08
N ARG A 84 1.55 43.74 -12.59
CA ARG A 84 1.14 44.01 -13.99
C ARG A 84 -0.15 44.85 -14.05
N GLY A 85 -0.07 46.09 -13.57
CA GLY A 85 -1.20 47.05 -13.61
C GLY A 85 -2.29 46.79 -12.56
N ALA A 86 -3.12 47.81 -12.28
CA ALA A 86 -4.11 47.75 -11.21
C ALA A 86 -5.24 46.73 -11.49
N SER A 87 -5.74 46.68 -12.73
CA SER A 87 -6.83 45.78 -13.15
C SER A 87 -6.49 44.28 -13.05
N SER A 88 -5.20 43.92 -12.98
CA SER A 88 -4.78 42.52 -12.77
C SER A 88 -5.11 41.95 -11.38
N GLY A 89 -5.56 42.78 -10.42
CA GLY A 89 -5.84 42.38 -9.03
C GLY A 89 -4.60 42.19 -8.15
N LYS A 90 -3.39 42.12 -8.72
CA LYS A 90 -2.11 42.03 -8.00
C LYS A 90 -1.09 43.05 -8.52
N GLY A 91 -1.54 44.28 -8.81
CA GLY A 91 -0.72 45.37 -9.35
C GLY A 91 0.21 46.01 -8.32
N LYS A 92 -0.24 47.09 -7.68
CA LYS A 92 0.57 48.01 -6.84
C LYS A 92 1.41 47.31 -5.77
N THR A 93 0.83 46.36 -5.04
CA THR A 93 1.51 45.67 -3.92
C THR A 93 1.95 44.25 -4.25
N SER A 94 1.66 43.76 -5.47
CA SER A 94 1.96 42.38 -5.87
C SER A 94 1.43 41.30 -4.90
N GLY A 95 0.38 41.62 -4.13
CA GLY A 95 -0.18 40.73 -3.11
C GLY A 95 0.61 40.65 -1.80
N ARG A 96 1.61 41.51 -1.60
CA ARG A 96 2.45 41.49 -0.38
C ARG A 96 1.88 42.30 0.78
N GLY A 97 0.91 43.20 0.57
CA GLY A 97 0.42 44.13 1.61
C GLY A 97 1.21 45.46 1.64
N HIS A 98 1.27 46.12 2.80
CA HIS A 98 1.86 47.46 2.95
C HIS A 98 2.96 47.52 4.01
N LYS A 99 4.13 48.09 3.64
CA LYS A 99 5.18 48.66 4.52
C LYS A 99 5.54 47.89 5.81
N GLY A 100 5.62 46.56 5.75
CA GLY A 100 6.11 45.72 6.84
C GLY A 100 7.34 44.91 6.45
N GLN A 101 7.85 44.10 7.39
CA GLN A 101 9.06 43.31 7.16
C GLN A 101 8.90 42.30 6.01
N GLY A 102 7.71 41.72 5.82
CA GLY A 102 7.42 40.79 4.72
C GLY A 102 7.35 41.43 3.33
N GLN A 103 7.29 42.76 3.27
CA GLN A 103 7.24 43.54 2.03
C GLN A 103 8.63 44.00 1.62
N HIS A 104 9.46 44.38 2.60
CA HIS A 104 10.85 44.83 2.39
C HIS A 104 11.87 43.69 2.39
N GLY A 105 11.54 42.54 2.99
CA GLY A 105 12.46 41.42 3.12
C GLY A 105 11.73 40.08 3.32
N LYS A 106 12.38 39.16 4.04
CA LYS A 106 11.85 37.82 4.33
C LYS A 106 11.81 37.57 5.83
N VAL A 107 10.73 36.95 6.29
CA VAL A 107 10.61 36.38 7.64
C VAL A 107 10.60 34.87 7.50
N LYS A 108 11.30 34.16 8.40
CA LYS A 108 11.31 32.69 8.38
C LYS A 108 9.88 32.17 8.66
N PRO A 109 9.37 31.19 7.90
CA PRO A 109 7.99 30.70 8.07
C PRO A 109 7.65 30.18 9.47
N TRP A 110 8.65 29.64 10.19
CA TRP A 110 8.50 29.09 11.53
C TRP A 110 8.81 30.10 12.65
N PHE A 111 9.01 31.39 12.33
CA PHE A 111 9.27 32.43 13.33
C PHE A 111 7.95 32.82 14.04
N GLN A 112 7.92 32.71 15.36
CA GLN A 112 6.74 32.98 16.20
C GLN A 112 6.75 34.37 16.86
N GLY A 113 7.45 35.35 16.27
CA GLY A 113 7.47 36.72 16.79
C GLY A 113 8.29 36.94 18.07
N GLY A 114 9.08 35.95 18.50
CA GLY A 114 9.90 36.00 19.72
C GLY A 114 9.50 34.96 20.78
N GLN A 115 8.33 34.33 20.62
CA GLN A 115 7.93 33.21 21.46
C GLN A 115 8.82 31.98 21.22
N THR A 116 9.13 31.23 22.29
CA THR A 116 9.87 29.98 22.19
C THR A 116 9.04 28.92 21.45
N PRO A 117 9.59 28.25 20.41
CA PRO A 117 8.81 27.32 19.60
C PRO A 117 8.45 26.05 20.37
N LEU A 118 7.31 25.46 20.04
CA LEU A 118 6.76 24.28 20.74
C LEU A 118 7.73 23.09 20.79
N VAL A 119 8.56 22.90 19.76
CA VAL A 119 9.58 21.82 19.72
C VAL A 119 10.68 22.04 20.77
N VAL A 120 10.97 23.28 21.13
CA VAL A 120 11.94 23.62 22.19
C VAL A 120 11.25 23.54 23.56
N GLN A 121 10.02 24.04 23.67
CA GLN A 121 9.26 23.99 24.92
C GLN A 121 8.97 22.56 25.38
N ARG A 122 8.55 21.68 24.46
CA ARG A 122 8.15 20.29 24.76
C ARG A 122 9.28 19.28 24.57
N GLY A 123 10.33 19.65 23.83
CA GLY A 123 11.40 18.74 23.42
C GLY A 123 10.96 17.73 22.35
N THR A 124 11.94 16.98 21.84
CA THR A 124 11.69 15.83 20.96
C THR A 124 11.36 14.60 21.79
N LYS A 125 10.28 13.88 21.42
CA LYS A 125 9.84 12.69 22.14
C LYS A 125 10.21 11.41 21.39
N GLY A 126 10.81 10.45 22.11
CA GLY A 126 11.10 9.12 21.60
C GLY A 126 12.31 9.07 20.68
N PHE A 127 12.45 7.96 19.95
CA PHE A 127 13.51 7.74 18.97
C PHE A 127 12.97 6.89 17.81
N GLU A 128 13.58 7.04 16.63
CA GLU A 128 13.24 6.23 15.46
C GLU A 128 14.07 4.94 15.45
N ASN A 129 13.41 3.78 15.54
CA ASN A 129 14.10 2.50 15.47
C ASN A 129 14.37 2.07 14.02
N ARG A 130 15.58 2.38 13.53
CA ARG A 130 16.05 2.04 12.17
C ARG A 130 16.26 0.54 11.92
N ARG A 131 16.32 -0.29 12.98
CA ARG A 131 16.53 -1.74 12.88
C ARG A 131 15.22 -2.53 12.87
N ALA A 132 14.08 -1.86 13.07
CA ALA A 132 12.78 -2.53 13.05
C ALA A 132 12.45 -2.98 11.62
N PRO A 133 12.15 -4.28 11.39
CA PRO A 133 11.78 -4.75 10.06
C PRO A 133 10.42 -4.18 9.66
N VAL A 134 10.36 -3.57 8.47
CA VAL A 134 9.11 -3.05 7.91
C VAL A 134 8.47 -4.14 7.06
N MET A 135 7.33 -4.67 7.52
CA MET A 135 6.63 -5.75 6.84
C MET A 135 5.46 -5.24 6.00
N SER A 136 5.19 -5.94 4.91
CA SER A 136 3.96 -5.80 4.12
C SER A 136 2.83 -6.51 4.85
N LYS A 137 1.81 -5.75 5.24
CA LYS A 137 0.65 -6.24 5.99
C LYS A 137 -0.41 -6.72 5.01
N ILE A 138 -0.91 -7.94 5.21
CA ILE A 138 -2.01 -8.52 4.42
C ILE A 138 -3.07 -8.98 5.40
N ASN A 139 -4.32 -8.62 5.17
CA ASN A 139 -5.47 -9.11 5.93
C ASN A 139 -6.10 -10.31 5.22
N LEU A 140 -6.88 -11.12 5.95
CA LEU A 140 -7.52 -12.32 5.41
C LEU A 140 -8.67 -12.00 4.44
N ASP A 141 -9.42 -10.92 4.68
CA ASP A 141 -10.45 -10.43 3.74
C ASP A 141 -9.90 -10.23 2.32
N LYS A 142 -8.78 -9.52 2.22
CA LYS A 142 -8.12 -9.19 0.96
C LYS A 142 -7.53 -10.44 0.32
N LEU A 143 -7.01 -11.36 1.12
CA LEU A 143 -6.52 -12.64 0.60
C LEU A 143 -7.67 -13.44 -0.04
N GLN A 144 -8.83 -13.53 0.63
CA GLN A 144 -10.01 -14.19 0.09
C GLN A 144 -10.51 -13.52 -1.20
N GLN A 145 -10.59 -12.19 -1.25
CA GLN A 145 -10.99 -11.46 -2.46
C GLN A 145 -10.10 -11.79 -3.66
N TRP A 146 -8.80 -12.01 -3.45
CA TRP A 146 -7.88 -12.38 -4.54
C TRP A 146 -8.07 -13.82 -5.02
N ILE A 147 -8.46 -14.71 -4.11
CA ILE A 147 -8.79 -16.10 -4.42
C ILE A 147 -10.12 -16.15 -5.19
N ASP A 148 -11.13 -15.43 -4.73
CA ASP A 148 -12.44 -15.35 -5.39
C ASP A 148 -12.33 -14.74 -6.79
N ALA A 149 -11.41 -13.78 -6.99
CA ALA A 149 -11.09 -13.21 -8.29
C ALA A 149 -10.24 -14.13 -9.20
N GLY A 150 -9.89 -15.34 -8.75
CA GLY A 150 -9.09 -16.29 -9.51
C GLY A 150 -7.65 -15.86 -9.76
N ARG A 151 -7.12 -14.91 -8.97
CA ARG A 151 -5.74 -14.40 -9.12
C ARG A 151 -4.72 -15.21 -8.35
N ILE A 152 -5.17 -15.97 -7.36
CA ILE A 152 -4.35 -16.86 -6.53
C ILE A 152 -5.03 -18.22 -6.49
N ASP A 153 -4.28 -19.27 -6.80
CA ASP A 153 -4.75 -20.65 -6.73
C ASP A 153 -4.72 -21.13 -5.26
N PRO A 154 -5.86 -21.44 -4.63
CA PRO A 154 -5.89 -21.91 -3.24
C PRO A 154 -5.40 -23.36 -3.07
N THR A 155 -5.33 -24.12 -4.17
CA THR A 155 -4.87 -25.51 -4.19
C THR A 155 -3.36 -25.64 -4.09
N LYS A 156 -2.63 -24.60 -4.53
CA LYS A 156 -1.18 -24.51 -4.40
C LYS A 156 -0.84 -23.80 -3.11
N ARG A 157 0.39 -24.01 -2.68
CA ARG A 157 0.88 -23.37 -1.47
C ARG A 157 1.17 -21.90 -1.73
N ILE A 158 0.45 -21.02 -1.03
CA ILE A 158 0.59 -19.58 -1.15
C ILE A 158 1.91 -19.14 -0.54
N THR A 159 2.87 -18.82 -1.39
CA THR A 159 4.20 -18.37 -1.00
C THR A 159 4.39 -16.87 -1.20
N VAL A 160 5.45 -16.29 -0.62
CA VAL A 160 5.78 -14.86 -0.83
C VAL A 160 5.94 -14.52 -2.31
N LYS A 161 6.36 -15.48 -3.15
CA LYS A 161 6.45 -15.31 -4.60
C LYS A 161 5.07 -15.02 -5.21
N GLU A 162 4.12 -15.91 -4.95
CA GLU A 162 2.76 -15.84 -5.49
C GLU A 162 2.01 -14.60 -4.99
N LEU A 163 2.25 -14.20 -3.74
CA LEU A 163 1.69 -12.96 -3.17
C LEU A 163 2.20 -11.70 -3.88
N VAL A 164 3.43 -11.72 -4.39
CA VAL A 164 4.00 -10.59 -5.14
C VAL A 164 3.57 -10.66 -6.62
N GLU A 165 3.61 -11.84 -7.24
CA GLU A 165 3.20 -12.03 -8.64
C GLU A 165 1.71 -11.74 -8.87
N SER A 166 0.85 -12.09 -7.90
CA SER A 166 -0.58 -11.74 -7.92
C SER A 166 -0.85 -10.25 -7.67
N ASN A 167 0.18 -9.43 -7.42
CA ASN A 167 0.10 -8.02 -7.00
C ASN A 167 -0.75 -7.79 -5.75
N LEU A 168 -0.95 -8.82 -4.90
CA LEU A 168 -1.56 -8.64 -3.59
C LEU A 168 -0.64 -7.81 -2.68
N VAL A 169 0.67 -8.06 -2.79
CA VAL A 169 1.74 -7.24 -2.25
C VAL A 169 2.40 -6.46 -3.38
N GLY A 170 2.25 -5.13 -3.39
CA GLY A 170 2.89 -4.28 -4.40
C GLY A 170 4.42 -4.21 -4.22
N THR A 171 4.88 -3.45 -3.22
CA THR A 171 6.32 -3.27 -3.01
C THR A 171 6.91 -4.33 -2.08
N ILE A 172 8.02 -4.94 -2.51
CA ILE A 172 8.81 -5.87 -1.69
C ILE A 172 9.50 -5.11 -0.55
N LYS A 173 9.10 -5.41 0.69
CA LYS A 173 9.72 -4.92 1.93
C LYS A 173 10.56 -6.00 2.60
N ASP A 174 10.73 -5.97 3.92
CA ASP A 174 11.59 -6.92 4.64
C ASP A 174 10.92 -8.29 4.82
N GLY A 175 9.58 -8.33 4.79
CA GLY A 175 8.80 -9.55 4.90
C GLY A 175 7.31 -9.30 4.68
N VAL A 176 6.53 -10.38 4.73
CA VAL A 176 5.07 -10.36 4.65
C VAL A 176 4.49 -10.82 5.98
N LYS A 177 3.57 -10.02 6.54
CA LYS A 177 2.83 -10.36 7.76
C LYS A 177 1.35 -10.51 7.47
N ILE A 178 0.79 -11.67 7.78
CA ILE A 178 -0.65 -11.91 7.73
C ILE A 178 -1.31 -11.44 9.02
N LEU A 179 -2.43 -10.74 8.88
CA LEU A 179 -3.24 -10.15 9.94
C LEU A 179 -4.66 -10.70 9.86
N GLY A 180 -5.32 -10.82 11.01
CA GLY A 180 -6.67 -11.39 11.13
C GLY A 180 -7.83 -10.47 10.76
N GLY A 181 -7.59 -9.39 10.01
CA GLY A 181 -8.67 -8.53 9.51
C GLY A 181 -9.57 -9.32 8.56
N GLY A 182 -10.88 -9.30 8.81
CA GLY A 182 -11.86 -10.03 8.00
C GLY A 182 -11.76 -11.55 8.07
N LYS A 183 -11.31 -12.10 9.20
CA LYS A 183 -11.19 -13.55 9.45
C LYS A 183 -12.46 -14.37 9.15
N GLU A 184 -13.64 -13.77 9.26
CA GLU A 184 -14.95 -14.40 9.00
C GLU A 184 -15.21 -14.64 7.51
N ALA A 185 -14.54 -13.89 6.63
CA ALA A 185 -14.69 -14.05 5.19
C ALA A 185 -13.92 -15.27 4.64
N LEU A 186 -13.01 -15.84 5.41
CA LEU A 186 -12.20 -16.98 5.00
C LEU A 186 -13.06 -18.24 4.95
N ARG A 187 -13.21 -18.83 3.76
CA ARG A 187 -14.10 -19.99 3.54
C ARG A 187 -13.36 -21.26 3.11
N GLN A 188 -12.18 -21.10 2.52
CA GLN A 188 -11.43 -22.18 1.91
C GLN A 188 -10.22 -22.56 2.76
N PRO A 189 -9.82 -23.83 2.79
CA PRO A 189 -8.56 -24.24 3.40
C PRO A 189 -7.40 -23.77 2.52
N ILE A 190 -6.39 -23.15 3.14
CA ILE A 190 -5.23 -22.59 2.43
C ILE A 190 -3.95 -23.00 3.15
N ASP A 191 -2.93 -23.44 2.41
CA ASP A 191 -1.56 -23.58 2.91
C ASP A 191 -0.74 -22.31 2.59
N ILE A 192 -0.25 -21.63 3.62
CA ILE A 192 0.42 -20.33 3.50
C ILE A 192 1.83 -20.38 4.10
N LEU A 193 2.82 -19.95 3.30
CA LEU A 193 4.21 -19.74 3.69
C LEU A 193 4.55 -18.24 3.66
N VAL A 194 4.68 -17.61 4.83
CA VAL A 194 4.95 -16.16 4.97
C VAL A 194 5.98 -15.87 6.04
N SER A 195 6.38 -14.59 6.18
CA SER A 195 7.35 -14.20 7.20
C SER A 195 6.77 -14.24 8.61
N ARG A 196 5.59 -13.65 8.82
CA ARG A 196 4.93 -13.62 10.13
C ARG A 196 3.42 -13.75 9.97
N ALA A 197 2.74 -14.18 11.03
CA ALA A 197 1.29 -14.18 11.12
C ALA A 197 0.84 -13.69 12.49
N SER A 198 -0.31 -13.01 12.55
CA SER A 198 -0.96 -12.66 13.82
C SER A 198 -1.62 -13.89 14.44
N ALA A 199 -1.71 -13.96 15.77
CA ALA A 199 -2.36 -15.08 16.47
C ALA A 199 -3.82 -15.29 15.99
N SER A 200 -4.59 -14.20 15.83
CA SER A 200 -5.95 -14.28 15.30
C SER A 200 -6.02 -14.80 13.86
N ALA A 201 -4.98 -14.57 13.04
CA ALA A 201 -4.94 -15.09 11.67
C ALA A 201 -4.59 -16.59 11.66
N ILE A 202 -3.63 -17.01 12.49
CA ILE A 202 -3.26 -18.43 12.62
C ILE A 202 -4.48 -19.24 13.03
N GLN A 203 -5.19 -18.80 14.07
CA GLN A 203 -6.41 -19.46 14.54
C GLN A 203 -7.48 -19.53 13.46
N ALA A 204 -7.71 -18.44 12.72
CA ALA A 204 -8.71 -18.42 11.66
C ALA A 204 -8.37 -19.40 10.54
N ILE A 205 -7.12 -19.40 10.06
CA ILE A 205 -6.67 -20.29 8.98
C ILE A 205 -6.75 -21.76 9.43
N GLU A 206 -6.33 -22.08 10.66
CA GLU A 206 -6.43 -23.44 11.21
C GLU A 206 -7.89 -23.88 11.42
N SER A 207 -8.77 -22.97 11.83
CA SER A 207 -10.21 -23.28 11.99
C SER A 207 -10.88 -23.64 10.66
N THR A 208 -10.41 -23.07 9.55
CA THR A 208 -10.85 -23.43 8.19
C THR A 208 -10.15 -24.68 7.63
N GLY A 209 -9.27 -25.33 8.40
CA GLY A 209 -8.50 -26.51 7.96
C GLY A 209 -7.28 -26.18 7.09
N GLY A 210 -6.86 -24.91 7.07
CA GLY A 210 -5.63 -24.47 6.41
C GLY A 210 -4.38 -24.69 7.25
N LYS A 211 -3.21 -24.40 6.66
CA LYS A 211 -1.90 -24.52 7.29
C LYS A 211 -1.15 -23.20 7.20
N VAL A 212 -0.47 -22.82 8.29
CA VAL A 212 0.39 -21.64 8.31
C VAL A 212 1.80 -22.05 8.70
N LEU A 213 2.79 -21.63 7.92
CA LEU A 213 4.20 -21.73 8.28
C LEU A 213 4.87 -20.36 8.22
N ALA A 214 5.44 -19.93 9.34
CA ALA A 214 6.23 -18.72 9.42
C ALA A 214 7.71 -19.03 9.14
N ARG A 215 8.27 -18.42 8.09
CA ARG A 215 9.66 -18.61 7.66
C ARG A 215 10.45 -17.30 7.64
N TYR A 216 11.73 -17.36 8.02
CA TYR A 216 12.61 -16.20 7.98
C TYR A 216 12.92 -15.79 6.53
N TYR A 217 12.84 -14.48 6.28
CA TYR A 217 13.20 -13.88 5.02
C TYR A 217 13.96 -12.58 5.23
N THR A 218 14.77 -12.23 4.22
CA THR A 218 15.33 -10.89 4.07
C THR A 218 14.77 -10.25 2.80
N LYS A 219 14.82 -8.92 2.72
CA LYS A 219 14.40 -8.19 1.52
C LYS A 219 15.11 -8.66 0.24
N THR A 220 16.40 -9.00 0.34
CA THR A 220 17.18 -9.53 -0.78
C THR A 220 16.77 -10.95 -1.15
N ALA A 221 16.46 -11.80 -0.17
CA ALA A 221 15.96 -13.15 -0.41
C ALA A 221 14.61 -13.11 -1.15
N ILE A 222 13.66 -12.29 -0.70
CA ILE A 222 12.34 -12.18 -1.36
C ILE A 222 12.50 -11.72 -2.82
N ARG A 223 13.35 -10.72 -3.07
CA ARG A 223 13.68 -10.30 -4.45
C ARG A 223 14.27 -11.44 -5.27
N GLY A 224 15.13 -12.26 -4.66
CA GLY A 224 15.74 -13.41 -5.31
C GLY A 224 14.73 -14.50 -5.68
N ILE A 225 13.77 -14.78 -4.79
CA ILE A 225 12.66 -15.71 -5.00
C ILE A 225 11.77 -15.24 -6.17
N VAL A 226 11.36 -13.97 -6.16
CA VAL A 226 10.52 -13.39 -7.23
C VAL A 226 11.24 -13.45 -8.58
N LYS A 227 12.56 -13.21 -8.60
CA LYS A 227 13.38 -13.37 -9.82
C LYS A 227 13.66 -14.83 -10.22
N GLY A 228 13.28 -15.81 -9.40
CA GLY A 228 13.59 -17.23 -9.63
C GLY A 228 15.09 -17.59 -9.52
N THR A 229 15.88 -16.74 -8.85
CA THR A 229 17.33 -16.96 -8.63
C THR A 229 17.63 -17.61 -7.28
N THR A 230 16.65 -17.64 -6.37
CA THR A 230 16.73 -18.21 -5.02
C THR A 230 15.68 -19.29 -4.87
N GLU A 231 16.03 -20.40 -4.23
CA GLU A 231 15.09 -21.49 -3.94
C GLU A 231 14.04 -21.05 -2.91
N ASN A 232 12.83 -21.63 -2.96
CA ASN A 232 11.79 -21.40 -1.96
C ASN A 232 11.61 -22.68 -1.12
N SER A 233 12.49 -22.86 -0.14
CA SER A 233 12.45 -23.99 0.80
C SER A 233 11.69 -23.62 2.07
N ASP A 234 11.05 -24.59 2.72
CA ASP A 234 10.36 -24.41 4.01
C ASP A 234 11.23 -24.77 5.22
N LYS A 235 12.21 -25.66 5.00
CA LYS A 235 13.03 -26.27 6.06
C LYS A 235 14.32 -25.47 6.26
N PRO A 236 14.90 -25.46 7.47
CA PRO A 236 16.23 -24.88 7.66
C PRO A 236 17.29 -25.69 6.90
N LEU A 237 18.48 -25.11 6.73
CA LEU A 237 19.62 -25.91 6.32
C LEU A 237 19.94 -26.93 7.43
N PRO A 238 20.05 -28.23 7.09
CA PRO A 238 20.39 -29.24 8.07
C PRO A 238 21.85 -29.08 8.52
N GLN A 239 22.13 -29.45 9.76
CA GLN A 239 23.46 -29.32 10.39
C GLN A 239 24.06 -30.69 10.65
N GLY A 240 25.38 -30.83 10.46
CA GLY A 240 26.10 -32.09 10.67
C GLY A 240 26.73 -32.64 9.38
N LYS A 241 27.78 -33.47 9.54
CA LYS A 241 28.52 -34.04 8.40
C LYS A 241 27.66 -35.01 7.57
N GLU A 242 26.71 -35.65 8.23
CA GLU A 242 25.80 -36.67 7.70
C GLU A 242 24.98 -36.17 6.50
N HIS A 243 24.63 -34.89 6.49
CA HIS A 243 23.77 -34.31 5.46
C HIS A 243 24.55 -33.75 4.27
N VAL A 244 25.86 -33.57 4.38
CA VAL A 244 26.68 -32.86 3.38
C VAL A 244 26.60 -33.54 2.01
N GLU A 245 26.79 -34.86 1.97
CA GLU A 245 26.77 -35.62 0.72
C GLU A 245 25.41 -35.53 0.03
N SER A 246 24.32 -35.68 0.79
CA SER A 246 22.96 -35.59 0.25
C SER A 246 22.63 -34.21 -0.35
N ILE A 247 23.07 -33.13 0.32
CA ILE A 247 22.85 -31.76 -0.16
C ILE A 247 23.71 -31.46 -1.38
N LEU A 248 24.97 -31.91 -1.39
CA LEU A 248 25.86 -31.73 -2.54
C LEU A 248 25.36 -32.52 -3.75
N ALA A 249 24.84 -33.73 -3.55
CA ALA A 249 24.22 -34.51 -4.61
C ALA A 249 23.01 -33.77 -5.20
N ALA A 250 22.08 -33.30 -4.35
CA ALA A 250 20.92 -32.52 -4.79
C ALA A 250 21.32 -31.23 -5.53
N ALA A 251 22.33 -30.51 -5.02
CA ALA A 251 22.81 -29.27 -5.62
C ALA A 251 23.49 -29.47 -6.97
N ARG A 252 24.08 -30.65 -7.24
CA ARG A 252 24.67 -30.99 -8.54
C ARG A 252 23.62 -31.28 -9.60
N THR A 253 22.44 -31.79 -9.21
CA THR A 253 21.34 -32.11 -10.13
C THR A 253 20.58 -30.87 -10.59
N THR A 254 20.34 -29.93 -9.67
CA THR A 254 19.52 -28.74 -9.95
C THR A 254 20.36 -27.59 -10.52
N ARG A 255 19.71 -26.67 -11.25
CA ARG A 255 20.34 -25.39 -11.62
C ARG A 255 20.84 -24.67 -10.35
N PHE A 256 21.95 -23.95 -10.45
CA PHE A 256 22.45 -23.13 -9.35
C PHE A 256 21.40 -22.10 -8.91
N LEU A 257 20.84 -22.31 -7.72
CA LEU A 257 19.94 -21.40 -7.01
C LEU A 257 20.64 -20.93 -5.74
N ARG A 258 20.46 -19.66 -5.41
CA ARG A 258 20.89 -19.14 -4.11
C ARG A 258 20.04 -19.77 -3.02
N ARG A 259 20.66 -20.08 -1.89
CA ARG A 259 19.96 -20.60 -0.71
C ARG A 259 19.23 -19.50 0.03
N LEU A 260 18.16 -19.86 0.71
CA LEU A 260 17.53 -18.95 1.66
C LEU A 260 18.38 -18.81 2.93
N PRO A 261 18.51 -17.59 3.49
CA PRO A 261 19.20 -17.39 4.75
C PRO A 261 18.34 -17.92 5.91
N ASP A 262 19.00 -18.50 6.91
CA ASP A 262 18.43 -18.77 8.23
C ASP A 262 18.70 -17.58 9.19
N PRO A 263 17.92 -17.41 10.28
CA PRO A 263 18.07 -16.28 11.18
C PRO A 263 19.36 -16.38 12.00
N THR A 264 20.06 -15.26 12.15
CA THR A 264 21.30 -15.17 12.94
C THR A 264 21.11 -14.45 14.26
N SER A 265 20.18 -13.49 14.32
CA SER A 265 19.94 -12.74 15.56
C SER A 265 19.12 -13.56 16.55
N ARG A 266 19.45 -13.47 17.84
CA ARG A 266 18.72 -14.16 18.93
C ARG A 266 17.21 -13.96 18.83
N ARG A 267 16.75 -12.72 18.63
CA ARG A 267 15.31 -12.39 18.57
C ARG A 267 14.59 -13.09 17.42
N GLU A 268 15.22 -13.15 16.25
CA GLU A 268 14.61 -13.83 15.09
C GLU A 268 14.66 -15.35 15.29
N ILE A 269 15.76 -15.91 15.82
CA ILE A 269 15.84 -17.35 16.13
C ILE A 269 14.72 -17.75 17.10
N GLU A 270 14.57 -17.02 18.22
CA GLU A 270 13.52 -17.28 19.21
C GLU A 270 12.11 -17.18 18.58
N TYR A 271 11.89 -16.19 17.69
CA TYR A 271 10.60 -16.02 17.01
C TYR A 271 10.23 -17.22 16.11
N TYR A 272 11.15 -17.71 15.28
CA TYR A 272 10.87 -18.84 14.37
C TYR A 272 11.00 -20.21 15.04
N ARG A 273 11.53 -20.26 16.26
CA ARG A 273 11.60 -21.46 17.09
C ARG A 273 10.31 -21.69 17.88
N ASP A 274 9.54 -20.65 18.17
CA ASP A 274 8.29 -20.77 18.93
C ASP A 274 7.16 -21.44 18.11
N PRO A 275 6.55 -22.56 18.58
CA PRO A 275 5.39 -23.16 17.93
C PRO A 275 4.17 -22.23 17.91
N ALA A 276 4.02 -21.26 18.82
CA ALA A 276 2.90 -20.32 18.83
C ALA A 276 2.85 -19.45 17.57
N HIS A 277 4.00 -19.18 16.96
CA HIS A 277 4.10 -18.43 15.70
C HIS A 277 4.07 -19.33 14.46
N ARG A 278 3.94 -20.66 14.64
CA ARG A 278 4.12 -21.68 13.59
C ARG A 278 5.46 -21.51 12.88
N GLY A 279 6.49 -21.19 13.64
CA GLY A 279 7.83 -20.99 13.13
C GLY A 279 8.43 -22.28 12.59
N TYR A 280 9.11 -22.19 11.45
CA TYR A 280 9.69 -23.35 10.77
C TYR A 280 10.81 -24.06 11.57
N LEU A 281 11.39 -23.43 12.60
CA LEU A 281 12.40 -24.02 13.49
C LEU A 281 11.79 -24.69 14.72
N SER A 282 10.46 -24.66 14.89
CA SER A 282 9.79 -25.20 16.07
C SER A 282 9.94 -26.71 16.26
N HIS A 283 10.15 -27.46 15.18
CA HIS A 283 10.42 -28.90 15.24
C HIS A 283 11.74 -29.26 15.96
N LEU A 284 12.63 -28.29 16.18
CA LEU A 284 13.88 -28.48 16.91
C LEU A 284 13.68 -28.43 18.44
N LEU A 285 12.53 -27.93 18.91
CA LEU A 285 12.21 -27.89 20.34
C LEU A 285 11.70 -29.24 20.83
N LYS A 286 12.17 -29.64 22.01
CA LYS A 286 11.57 -30.75 22.74
C LYS A 286 10.24 -30.31 23.38
N PRO A 287 9.29 -31.23 23.59
CA PRO A 287 8.06 -30.90 24.33
C PRO A 287 8.41 -30.39 25.74
N GLY A 288 7.84 -29.24 26.11
CA GLY A 288 8.12 -28.56 27.40
C GLY A 288 9.37 -27.67 27.41
N GLU A 289 10.15 -27.61 26.32
CA GLU A 289 11.28 -26.69 26.20
C GLU A 289 10.83 -25.26 25.85
N SER A 290 11.50 -24.27 26.43
CA SER A 290 11.27 -22.86 26.10
C SER A 290 11.84 -22.51 24.72
N PRO A 291 11.13 -21.72 23.89
CA PRO A 291 11.69 -21.19 22.64
C PRO A 291 12.90 -20.27 22.87
N SER A 292 13.02 -19.63 24.04
CA SER A 292 14.11 -18.72 24.32
C SER A 292 15.46 -19.46 24.35
N LEU A 293 16.48 -18.82 23.78
CA LEU A 293 17.86 -19.31 23.85
C LEU A 293 18.51 -19.08 25.23
N TYR A 294 17.85 -18.33 26.11
CA TYR A 294 18.38 -17.98 27.43
C TYR A 294 17.44 -18.40 28.55
N PHE A 295 16.15 -18.05 28.46
CA PHE A 295 15.18 -18.34 29.51
C PHE A 295 14.66 -19.76 29.41
N LYS A 296 14.62 -20.46 30.55
CA LYS A 296 14.09 -21.82 30.69
C LYS A 296 12.75 -21.78 31.43
N VAL A 297 11.89 -22.76 31.16
CA VAL A 297 10.66 -22.95 31.92
C VAL A 297 11.05 -23.37 33.35
N PRO A 298 10.61 -22.67 34.40
CA PRO A 298 10.90 -23.07 35.77
C PRO A 298 10.26 -24.43 36.04
N THR A 299 11.00 -25.31 36.68
CA THR A 299 10.44 -26.58 37.17
C THR A 299 9.93 -26.35 38.58
N GLU A 300 8.66 -26.66 38.85
CA GLU A 300 8.15 -26.69 40.22
C GLU A 300 8.84 -27.82 40.98
N LYS A 301 9.80 -27.47 41.84
CA LYS A 301 10.34 -28.40 42.82
C LYS A 301 9.45 -28.32 44.05
N VAL A 302 8.57 -29.31 44.25
CA VAL A 302 7.90 -29.52 45.54
C VAL A 302 8.96 -30.00 46.53
N GLY A 303 9.69 -29.05 47.12
CA GLY A 303 10.64 -29.34 48.19
C GLY A 303 9.88 -29.58 49.48
N THR A 304 9.92 -30.81 50.01
CA THR A 304 9.62 -31.05 51.43
C THR A 304 10.69 -30.35 52.26
N PHE A 305 10.44 -29.10 52.65
CA PHE A 305 11.27 -28.42 53.64
C PHE A 305 11.07 -29.13 54.99
N LYS A 306 11.94 -30.09 55.33
CA LYS A 306 12.05 -30.59 56.71
C LYS A 306 12.56 -29.43 57.56
N LYS A 307 11.66 -28.82 58.32
CA LYS A 307 11.98 -27.82 59.35
C LYS A 307 12.73 -28.56 60.47
N GLU A 308 14.06 -28.58 60.43
CA GLU A 308 14.84 -29.00 61.60
C GLU A 308 14.55 -28.01 62.74
N LYS A 309 13.77 -28.43 63.72
CA LYS A 309 13.62 -27.71 64.99
C LYS A 309 14.97 -27.72 65.68
N THR A 310 15.71 -26.62 65.63
CA THR A 310 16.87 -26.40 66.50
C THR A 310 16.39 -26.36 67.95
N LYS A 311 16.69 -27.42 68.72
CA LYS A 311 16.61 -27.44 70.18
C LYS A 311 17.62 -26.43 70.74
N LYS A 312 17.25 -25.15 70.86
CA LYS A 312 18.08 -24.13 71.52
C LYS A 312 17.37 -23.28 72.57
N GLU A 313 16.14 -23.62 72.95
CA GLU A 313 15.35 -22.85 73.94
C GLU A 313 15.16 -23.54 75.30
N VAL A 314 15.69 -24.74 75.54
CA VAL A 314 15.52 -25.43 76.84
C VAL A 314 16.68 -25.15 77.81
N LYS A 315 17.73 -24.42 77.40
CA LYS A 315 18.90 -24.13 78.27
C LYS A 315 18.89 -22.74 78.93
N ALA A 316 17.89 -21.90 78.66
CA ALA A 316 17.80 -20.54 79.21
C ALA A 316 16.98 -20.43 80.52
N THR A 317 16.27 -21.48 80.93
CA THR A 317 15.45 -21.49 82.15
C THR A 317 16.09 -22.21 83.35
N ALA A 318 17.33 -22.70 83.22
CA ALA A 318 18.05 -23.43 84.27
C ALA A 318 19.27 -22.66 84.85
N ALA A 319 19.35 -21.34 84.65
CA ALA A 319 20.47 -20.50 85.10
C ALA A 319 20.03 -19.17 85.74
N LEU A 320 18.89 -19.18 86.46
CA LEU A 320 18.43 -18.09 87.31
C LEU A 320 17.99 -18.64 88.67
N TRP A 321 18.94 -19.24 89.39
CA TRP A 321 19.04 -19.32 90.85
C TRP A 321 20.49 -19.02 91.21
#